data_AF-A0A815WHQ3-F1
#
_entry.id   AF-A0A815WHQ3-F1
#
_cell.length_a   1.000
_cell.length_b   1.000
_cell.length_c   1.000
_cell.angle_alpha   90.00
_cell.angle_beta   90.00
_cell.angle_gamma   90.00
#
_symmetry.space_group_name_H-M   'P 1'
#
loop_
_entity.id
_entity.type
_entity.pdbx_description
1 polymer ?
#
loop_
_entity_poly.entity_id
_entity_poly.type
_entity_poly.pdbx_seq_one_letter_code
_entity_poly.pdbx_strand_id
1 'polypeptide(L)'
;YDRSKLCLYTLNGKLMRQAIFEDETIQCMVLNIDSQYTVIGGDRGFVQIIRTHDLQPVYAYPHCDASIRSLAINHDQKYIMAGLSTGCLIVFNANFNVLNQP
;
A
#
# COMPACT_ATOMS: atom_id res chain seq x y z
N TYR A 1 22.22 -1.64 -1.61
CA TYR A 1 20.87 -1.04 -1.65
C TYR A 1 19.89 -2.12 -1.28
N ASP A 2 19.27 -1.99 -0.11
CA ASP A 2 18.37 -3.00 0.43
C ASP A 2 17.06 -3.02 -0.34
N ARG A 3 16.64 -4.22 -0.75
CA ARG A 3 15.35 -4.46 -1.41
C ARG A 3 14.25 -4.37 -0.37
N SER A 4 13.20 -3.60 -0.63
CA SER A 4 12.04 -3.64 0.26
C SER A 4 11.28 -4.95 0.09
N LYS A 5 10.78 -5.45 1.22
CA LYS A 5 10.06 -6.73 1.28
C LYS A 5 8.78 -6.51 2.07
N LEU A 6 7.68 -7.00 1.51
CA LEU A 6 6.43 -7.14 2.23
C LEU A 6 6.27 -8.61 2.58
N CYS A 7 6.16 -8.93 3.87
CA CYS A 7 6.10 -10.30 4.37
C CYS A 7 4.82 -10.53 5.16
N LEU A 8 4.17 -11.67 4.92
CA LEU A 8 3.04 -12.14 5.69
C LEU A 8 3.49 -13.30 6.59
N TYR A 9 3.29 -13.15 7.90
CA TYR A 9 3.63 -14.15 8.90
C TYR A 9 2.39 -14.65 9.62
N THR A 10 2.42 -15.92 10.07
CA THR A 10 1.45 -16.41 11.05
C THR A 10 1.76 -15.84 12.44
N LEU A 11 0.80 -15.94 13.36
CA LEU A 11 1.00 -15.58 14.77
C LEU A 11 2.14 -16.37 15.44
N ASN A 12 2.46 -17.56 14.93
CA ASN A 12 3.58 -18.38 15.40
C ASN A 12 4.92 -18.02 14.74
N GLY A 13 4.98 -16.94 13.96
CA GLY A 13 6.20 -16.48 13.28
C GLY A 13 6.57 -17.25 12.00
N LYS A 14 5.69 -18.12 11.48
CA LYS A 14 5.95 -18.82 10.22
C LYS A 14 5.72 -17.87 9.04
N LEU A 15 6.73 -17.70 8.18
CA LEU A 15 6.58 -16.98 6.92
C LEU A 15 5.57 -17.70 6.02
N MET A 16 4.49 -17.03 5.65
CA MET A 16 3.49 -17.54 4.72
C MET A 16 3.81 -17.10 3.29
N ARG A 17 4.06 -15.80 3.10
CA ARG A 17 4.30 -15.19 1.79
C ARG A 17 5.23 -14.00 1.89
N GLN A 18 5.88 -13.69 0.78
CA GLN A 18 6.75 -12.54 0.64
C GLN A 18 6.63 -11.96 -0.77
N ALA A 19 6.54 -10.64 -0.87
CA ALA A 19 6.71 -9.88 -2.10
C ALA A 19 8.00 -9.05 -2.00
N ILE A 20 8.74 -8.94 -3.10
CA ILE A 20 10.00 -8.19 -3.19
C ILE A 20 9.79 -7.02 -4.14
N PHE A 21 10.20 -5.84 -3.70
CA PHE A 21 10.13 -4.60 -4.45
C PHE A 21 11.56 -4.17 -4.78
N GLU A 22 11.95 -4.30 -6.05
CA GLU A 22 13.35 -4.15 -6.45
C GLU A 22 13.81 -2.70 -6.51
N ASP A 23 12.94 -1.81 -7.01
CA ASP A 23 13.24 -0.40 -7.26
C ASP A 23 12.50 0.58 -6.33
N GLU A 24 11.69 0.04 -5.43
CA GLU A 24 10.78 0.80 -4.57
C GLU A 24 11.13 0.54 -3.10
N THR A 25 11.23 1.61 -2.32
CA THR A 25 11.42 1.52 -0.86
C THR A 25 10.13 1.82 -0.15
N ILE A 26 9.56 0.82 0.54
CA ILE A 26 8.30 0.96 1.27
C ILE A 26 8.58 1.74 2.56
N GLN A 27 7.85 2.84 2.76
CA GLN A 27 7.99 3.72 3.93
C GLN A 27 6.77 3.63 4.85
N CYS A 28 5.60 3.33 4.29
CA CYS A 28 4.36 3.25 5.05
C CYS A 28 3.41 2.22 4.43
N MET A 29 2.50 1.73 5.26
CA MET A 29 1.48 0.77 4.87
C MET A 29 0.22 0.97 5.71
N VAL A 30 -0.95 0.71 5.14
CA VAL A 30 -2.24 0.72 5.84
C VAL A 30 -3.14 -0.39 5.30
N LEU A 31 -3.88 -1.05 6.18
CA LEU A 31 -4.85 -2.10 5.82
C LEU A 31 -6.23 -1.51 5.63
N ASN A 32 -6.97 -2.08 4.67
CA ASN A 32 -8.40 -1.85 4.54
C ASN A 32 -9.15 -2.55 5.70
N ILE A 33 -10.41 -2.18 5.95
CA ILE A 33 -11.16 -2.68 7.13
C ILE A 33 -11.32 -4.20 7.14
N ASP A 34 -11.55 -4.80 5.97
CA ASP A 34 -11.71 -6.25 5.82
C ASP A 34 -10.37 -6.99 5.69
N SER A 35 -9.25 -6.28 5.74
CA SER A 35 -7.88 -6.80 5.54
C SER A 35 -7.65 -7.57 4.23
N GLN A 36 -8.56 -7.50 3.26
CA GLN A 36 -8.39 -8.09 1.92
C GLN A 36 -7.35 -7.36 1.08
N TYR A 37 -7.19 -6.05 1.32
CA TYR A 37 -6.25 -5.19 0.62
C TYR A 37 -5.38 -4.44 1.62
N THR A 38 -4.13 -4.24 1.23
CA THR A 38 -3.19 -3.34 1.89
C THR A 38 -2.76 -2.28 0.89
N VAL A 39 -2.58 -1.06 1.37
CA VAL A 39 -2.04 0.04 0.59
C VAL A 39 -0.64 0.30 1.09
N ILE A 40 0.34 0.24 0.19
CA ILE A 40 1.72 0.60 0.48
C ILE A 40 2.06 1.92 -0.20
N GLY A 41 2.98 2.66 0.41
CA GLY A 41 3.54 3.86 -0.15
C GLY A 41 4.98 4.03 0.25
N GLY A 42 5.74 4.77 -0.55
CA GLY A 42 7.17 4.85 -0.32
C GLY A 42 7.91 5.93 -1.07
N ASP A 43 9.22 5.71 -1.18
CA ASP A 43 10.12 6.61 -1.89
C ASP A 43 9.82 6.64 -3.38
N ARG A 44 10.11 7.76 -4.05
CA ARG A 44 9.67 8.06 -5.42
C ARG A 44 8.15 8.29 -5.55
N GLY A 45 7.42 8.38 -4.44
CA GLY A 45 6.03 8.81 -4.45
C GLY A 45 5.06 7.75 -4.96
N PHE A 46 5.44 6.48 -5.00
CA PHE A 46 4.52 5.42 -5.40
C PHE A 46 3.49 5.17 -4.28
N VAL A 47 2.26 4.86 -4.71
CA VAL A 47 1.19 4.33 -3.87
C VAL A 47 0.55 3.17 -4.60
N GLN A 48 0.47 2.02 -3.96
CA GLN A 48 -0.02 0.79 -4.59
C GLN A 48 -0.98 0.04 -3.67
N ILE A 49 -2.06 -0.47 -4.26
CA ILE A 49 -2.99 -1.39 -3.64
C ILE A 49 -2.52 -2.82 -3.93
N ILE A 50 -2.35 -3.59 -2.88
CA ILE A 50 -1.89 -4.98 -2.90
C ILE A 50 -2.96 -5.84 -2.24
N ARG A 51 -3.24 -7.01 -2.83
CA ARG A 51 -4.10 -8.01 -2.20
C ARG A 51 -3.34 -8.69 -1.08
N THR A 52 -3.90 -8.68 0.13
CA THR A 52 -3.21 -9.16 1.35
C THR A 52 -2.96 -10.66 1.33
N HIS A 53 -3.87 -11.46 0.75
CA HIS A 53 -3.78 -12.93 0.79
C HIS A 53 -2.58 -13.48 0.01
N ASP A 54 -2.28 -12.93 -1.17
CA ASP A 54 -1.24 -13.42 -2.08
C ASP A 54 -0.08 -12.41 -2.28
N LEU A 55 -0.20 -11.21 -1.71
CA LEU A 55 0.72 -10.08 -1.87
C LEU A 55 0.91 -9.66 -3.33
N GLN A 56 -0.11 -9.86 -4.17
CA GLN A 56 -0.07 -9.42 -5.57
C GLN A 56 -0.51 -7.96 -5.70
N PRO A 57 0.20 -7.16 -6.51
CA PRO A 57 -0.23 -5.81 -6.82
C PRO A 57 -1.52 -5.84 -7.64
N VAL A 58 -2.51 -5.05 -7.21
CA VAL A 58 -3.83 -4.96 -7.84
C VAL A 58 -3.96 -3.67 -8.63
N TYR A 59 -3.47 -2.56 -8.06
CA TYR A 59 -3.58 -1.25 -8.69
C TYR A 59 -2.44 -0.35 -8.22
N ALA A 60 -1.85 0.42 -9.14
CA ALA A 60 -0.83 1.41 -8.84
C ALA A 60 -1.33 2.81 -9.23
N TYR A 61 -1.25 3.76 -8.29
CA TYR A 61 -1.55 5.16 -8.59
C TYR A 61 -0.37 5.82 -9.32
N PRO A 62 -0.63 6.91 -10.08
CA PRO A 62 0.43 7.74 -10.62
C PRO A 62 1.40 8.19 -9.52
N HIS A 63 2.69 8.25 -9.85
CA HIS A 63 3.71 8.63 -8.89
C HIS A 63 3.53 10.08 -8.47
N CYS A 64 3.66 10.34 -7.18
CA CYS A 64 3.72 11.69 -6.64
C CYS A 64 5.12 12.30 -6.85
N ASP A 65 5.18 13.62 -6.73
CA ASP A 65 6.41 14.42 -6.85
C ASP A 65 7.34 14.29 -5.63
N ALA A 66 6.88 13.68 -4.54
CA ALA A 66 7.68 13.44 -3.34
C ALA A 66 7.35 12.09 -2.66
N SER A 67 8.24 11.67 -1.76
CA SER A 67 8.12 10.41 -1.02
C SER A 67 6.89 10.40 -0.10
N ILE A 68 6.19 9.27 -0.07
CA ILE A 68 5.03 9.07 0.79
C ILE A 68 5.51 8.65 2.18
N ARG A 69 5.15 9.41 3.20
CA ARG A 69 5.57 9.18 4.60
C ARG A 69 4.46 8.68 5.50
N SER A 70 3.21 8.91 5.13
CA SER A 70 2.06 8.40 5.85
C SER A 70 0.90 8.08 4.92
N LEU A 71 0.12 7.08 5.30
CA LEU A 71 -1.11 6.68 4.61
C LEU A 71 -2.23 6.53 5.64
N ALA A 72 -3.44 6.89 5.23
CA ALA A 72 -4.66 6.62 5.97
C ALA A 72 -5.79 6.28 5.00
N ILE A 73 -6.67 5.36 5.40
CA ILE A 73 -7.90 5.04 4.66
C ILE A 73 -9.07 5.67 5.43
N ASN A 74 -9.97 6.32 4.71
CA ASN A 74 -11.17 6.88 5.33
C ASN A 74 -12.12 5.77 5.82
N HIS A 75 -13.02 6.11 6.75
CA HIS A 75 -13.97 5.16 7.33
C HIS A 75 -14.80 4.40 6.27
N ASP A 76 -15.24 5.10 5.23
CA ASP A 76 -16.09 4.52 4.19
C ASP A 76 -15.32 3.70 3.14
N GLN A 77 -14.00 3.51 3.28
CA GLN A 77 -13.18 2.73 2.35
C GLN A 77 -13.30 3.21 0.89
N LYS A 78 -13.32 4.53 0.69
CA LYS A 78 -13.43 5.17 -0.65
C LYS A 78 -12.25 6.06 -0.99
N TYR A 79 -11.46 6.46 0.00
CA TYR A 79 -10.37 7.40 -0.17
C TYR A 79 -9.14 6.96 0.61
N ILE A 80 -7.99 7.08 -0.03
CA ILE A 80 -6.68 6.97 0.59
C ILE A 80 -6.11 8.37 0.70
N MET A 81 -5.70 8.76 1.90
CA MET A 81 -4.99 10.00 2.18
C MET A 81 -3.50 9.69 2.29
N ALA A 82 -2.67 10.41 1.54
CA ALA A 82 -1.22 10.24 1.51
C ALA A 82 -0.53 11.53 1.93
N GLY A 83 0.26 11.46 3.01
CA GLY A 83 1.11 12.56 3.46
C GLY A 83 2.49 12.47 2.84
N LEU A 84 2.91 13.50 2.12
CA LEU A 84 4.19 13.56 1.42
C LEU A 84 5.27 14.19 2.31
N SER A 85 6.54 13.91 2.01
CA SER A 85 7.68 14.53 2.69
C SER A 85 7.77 16.06 2.53
N THR A 86 7.04 16.63 1.58
CA THR A 86 6.90 18.08 1.36
C THR A 86 5.96 18.74 2.36
N GLY A 87 5.19 17.96 3.13
CA GLY A 87 4.09 18.46 3.97
C GLY A 87 2.74 18.55 3.23
N CYS A 88 2.70 18.21 1.94
CA CYS A 88 1.46 18.14 1.18
C CYS A 88 0.63 16.89 1.52
N LEU A 89 -0.67 17.00 1.35
CA LEU A 89 -1.63 15.90 1.45
C LEU A 89 -2.27 15.66 0.08
N ILE A 90 -2.25 14.41 -0.39
CA ILE A 90 -2.95 13.99 -1.61
C ILE A 90 -4.03 12.99 -1.24
N VAL A 91 -5.20 13.09 -1.88
CA VAL A 91 -6.32 12.17 -1.69
C VAL A 91 -6.56 11.40 -2.98
N PHE A 92 -6.46 10.08 -2.89
CA PHE A 92 -6.76 9.16 -3.99
C PHE A 92 -8.15 8.57 -3.81
N ASN A 93 -8.90 8.43 -4.92
CA ASN A 93 -10.09 7.61 -4.92
C ASN A 93 -9.68 6.13 -4.88
N ALA A 94 -10.13 5.43 -3.87
CA ALA A 94 -9.86 4.03 -3.63
C ALA A 94 -11.18 3.27 -3.58
N ASN A 95 -11.69 2.89 -4.75
CA ASN A 95 -12.91 2.10 -4.82
C ASN A 95 -12.58 0.60 -4.67
N PHE A 96 -12.38 0.15 -3.43
CA PHE A 96 -12.06 -1.26 -3.15
C PHE A 96 -13.18 -2.22 -3.59
N ASN A 97 -14.42 -1.75 -3.73
CA ASN A 97 -15.55 -2.58 -4.17
C ASN A 97 -15.45 -2.96 -5.66
N VAL A 98 -14.87 -2.10 -6.50
CA VAL A 98 -14.67 -2.41 -7.93
C VAL A 98 -13.58 -3.44 -8.11
N LEU A 99 -12.57 -3.46 -7.23
CA LEU A 99 -11.47 -4.44 -7.26
C LEU A 99 -11.92 -5.87 -6.93
N ASN A 100 -13.10 -6.03 -6.32
CA ASN A 100 -13.69 -7.33 -5.97
C ASN A 100 -14.54 -7.95 -7.08
N GLN A 101 -14.68 -7.28 -8.24
CA GLN A 101 -15.42 -7.84 -9.37
C GLN A 101 -14.51 -8.82 -10.15
N PRO A 102 -15.04 -10.01 -10.52
CA PRO A 102 -14.25 -11.05 -11.19
C PRO A 102 -13.79 -10.65 -12.60
#